data_AF-A0A9P6XMG5-F1
#
_entry.id   AF-A0A9P6XMG5-F1
#
_cell.length_a   1.000
_cell.length_b   1.000
_cell.length_c   1.000
_cell.angle_alpha   90.00
_cell.angle_beta   90.00
_cell.angle_gamma   90.00
#
_symmetry.space_group_name_H-M   'P 1'
#
loop_
_entity.id
_entity.type
_entity.pdbx_description
1 polymer ?
#
loop_
_entity_poly.entity_id
_entity_poly.type
_entity_poly.pdbx_seq_one_letter_code
_entity_poly.pdbx_strand_id
1 'polypeptide(L)'
;MDGTKGKLKWGGDAAMRGDSKSLPKKVKLVDLFSGPVTLNAQGEADIPLDLPDFNGTLRLMAVAVTADNYGSTDTEMVVAAPIRWTSPT
;
A
#
# COMPACT_ATOMS: atom_id res chain seq x y z
N MET A 1 15.75 -34.26 15.85
CA MET A 1 14.58 -33.37 15.94
C MET A 1 15.13 -31.98 16.16
N ASP A 2 15.43 -31.26 15.08
CA ASP A 2 16.04 -29.93 15.16
C ASP A 2 14.99 -28.86 14.88
N GLY A 3 14.69 -28.08 15.91
CA GLY A 3 13.73 -26.98 15.83
C GLY A 3 14.33 -25.77 15.13
N THR A 4 13.68 -25.32 14.07
CA THR A 4 14.03 -24.09 13.35
C THR A 4 13.94 -22.88 14.28
N LYS A 5 15.07 -22.18 14.51
CA LYS A 5 15.08 -20.92 15.27
C LYS A 5 14.28 -19.85 14.52
N GLY A 6 13.24 -19.32 15.16
CA GLY A 6 12.42 -18.24 14.62
C GLY A 6 13.27 -16.98 14.36
N LYS A 7 13.11 -16.38 13.17
CA LYS A 7 13.81 -15.17 12.78
C LYS A 7 13.12 -13.97 13.45
N LEU A 8 13.64 -13.54 14.59
CA LEU A 8 13.20 -12.33 15.29
C LEU A 8 13.46 -11.12 14.37
N LYS A 9 12.40 -10.40 13.97
CA LYS A 9 12.49 -9.30 12.99
C LYS A 9 12.49 -7.89 13.58
N TRP A 10 12.31 -7.70 14.90
CA TRP A 10 12.19 -6.35 15.47
C TRP A 10 12.66 -6.25 16.93
N GLY A 11 13.35 -5.16 17.27
CA GLY A 11 13.78 -4.87 18.65
C GLY A 11 14.88 -3.82 18.87
N GLY A 12 15.20 -2.94 17.91
CA GLY A 12 16.35 -2.01 18.02
C GLY A 12 16.04 -0.51 17.95
N ASP A 13 15.01 -0.10 17.19
CA ASP A 13 14.91 1.31 16.77
C ASP A 13 14.23 2.24 17.78
N ALA A 14 13.67 1.69 18.87
CA ALA A 14 13.04 2.49 19.91
C ALA A 14 14.06 3.29 20.75
N ALA A 15 15.29 2.79 20.90
CA ALA A 15 16.32 3.39 21.76
C ALA A 15 17.08 4.56 21.10
N MET A 16 16.99 4.71 19.77
CA MET A 16 17.69 5.74 19.00
C MET A 16 16.83 6.96 18.67
N ARG A 17 15.61 7.04 19.22
CA ARG A 17 14.78 8.25 19.18
C ARG A 17 15.28 9.27 20.22
N GLY A 18 16.54 9.68 20.10
CA GLY A 18 17.00 10.94 20.67
C GLY A 18 16.14 12.08 20.16
N ASP A 19 16.01 13.14 20.95
CA ASP A 19 15.07 14.28 20.90
C ASP A 19 15.00 15.04 19.56
N SER A 20 14.71 14.34 18.48
CA SER A 20 14.30 14.90 17.21
C SER A 20 12.85 15.28 17.39
N LYS A 21 12.61 16.55 17.77
CA LYS A 21 11.37 17.26 17.45
C LYS A 21 11.24 17.29 15.93
N SER A 22 10.90 16.13 15.35
CA SER A 22 10.52 15.99 13.96
C SER A 22 9.22 16.77 13.83
N LEU A 23 9.26 17.85 13.05
CA LEU A 23 8.04 18.51 12.58
C LEU A 23 7.11 17.40 12.08
N PRO A 24 5.84 17.33 12.52
CA PRO A 24 4.95 16.26 12.10
C PRO A 24 4.85 16.29 10.58
N LYS A 25 5.58 15.37 9.92
CA LYS A 25 5.46 15.17 8.48
C LYS A 25 4.04 14.71 8.26
N LYS A 26 3.23 15.53 7.60
CA LYS A 26 1.90 15.15 7.14
C LYS A 26 2.05 14.17 5.97
N VAL A 27 2.46 12.94 6.28
CA VAL A 27 2.42 11.84 5.32
C VAL A 27 0.96 11.38 5.29
N LYS A 28 0.30 11.56 4.14
CA LYS A 28 -1.01 10.95 3.92
C LYS A 28 -0.77 9.48 3.58
N LEU A 29 -1.11 8.60 4.51
CA LEU A 29 -1.14 7.17 4.25
C LEU A 29 -2.29 6.88 3.29
N VAL A 30 -2.03 6.01 2.32
CA VAL A 30 -3.04 5.50 1.39
C VAL A 30 -3.29 4.05 1.76
N ASP A 31 -4.50 3.78 2.25
CA ASP A 31 -5.01 2.44 2.50
C ASP A 31 -6.46 2.42 2.02
N LEU A 32 -6.69 1.74 0.89
CA LEU A 32 -7.97 1.73 0.18
C LEU A 32 -8.45 0.29 0.07
N PHE A 33 -9.74 0.09 0.33
CA PHE A 33 -10.41 -1.19 0.20
C PHE A 33 -11.79 -1.02 -0.42
N SER A 34 -12.08 -1.75 -1.49
CA SER A 34 -13.34 -1.65 -2.24
C SER A 34 -14.46 -2.55 -1.70
N GLY A 35 -14.14 -3.54 -0.87
CA GLY A 35 -15.08 -4.62 -0.55
C GLY A 35 -15.27 -5.62 -1.71
N PRO A 36 -16.18 -6.60 -1.55
CA PRO A 36 -16.49 -7.58 -2.59
C PRO A 36 -17.14 -6.90 -3.81
N VAL A 37 -16.64 -7.23 -5.00
CA VAL A 37 -17.16 -6.72 -6.28
C VAL A 37 -17.54 -7.90 -7.16
N THR A 38 -18.73 -7.86 -7.76
CA THR A 38 -19.17 -8.88 -8.71
C THR A 38 -18.54 -8.62 -10.07
N LEU A 39 -17.92 -9.64 -10.64
CA LEU A 39 -17.36 -9.58 -11.99
C LEU A 39 -18.47 -9.66 -13.05
N ASN A 40 -18.23 -9.06 -14.21
CA ASN A 40 -19.12 -9.18 -15.37
C ASN A 40 -19.04 -10.57 -16.02
N ALA A 41 -19.78 -10.80 -17.11
CA ALA A 41 -19.81 -12.08 -17.83
C ALA A 41 -18.45 -12.48 -18.45
N GLN A 42 -17.53 -11.53 -18.59
CA GLN A 42 -16.18 -11.70 -19.10
C GLN A 42 -15.15 -11.93 -17.98
N GLY A 43 -15.54 -11.81 -16.70
CA GLY A 43 -14.65 -11.94 -15.56
C GLY A 43 -13.90 -10.66 -15.18
N GLU A 44 -14.41 -9.50 -15.58
CA GLU A 44 -13.78 -8.19 -15.37
C GLU A 44 -14.60 -7.32 -14.40
N ALA A 45 -13.92 -6.40 -13.71
CA ALA A 45 -14.53 -5.36 -12.88
C ALA A 45 -13.66 -4.09 -12.86
N ASP A 46 -14.31 -2.94 -12.94
CA ASP A 46 -13.68 -1.63 -12.81
C ASP A 46 -13.88 -1.08 -11.39
N ILE A 47 -12.79 -0.74 -10.72
CA ILE A 47 -12.80 -0.24 -9.34
C ILE A 47 -12.15 1.15 -9.33
N PRO A 48 -12.91 2.24 -9.09
CA PRO A 48 -12.32 3.56 -8.94
C PRO A 48 -11.49 3.65 -7.66
N LEU A 49 -10.28 4.21 -7.76
CA LEU A 49 -9.38 4.45 -6.63
C LEU A 49 -9.22 5.95 -6.38
N ASP A 50 -9.77 6.42 -5.27
CA ASP A 50 -9.67 7.83 -4.86
C ASP A 50 -8.33 8.08 -4.16
N LEU A 51 -7.30 8.39 -4.96
CA LEU A 51 -5.96 8.65 -4.47
C LEU A 51 -5.80 10.11 -3.99
N PRO A 52 -5.31 10.36 -2.77
CA PRO A 52 -4.92 11.71 -2.34
C PRO A 52 -3.65 12.17 -3.07
N ASP A 53 -3.26 13.44 -2.87
CA ASP A 53 -1.94 13.95 -3.29
C ASP A 53 -0.84 13.10 -2.62
N PHE A 54 -0.34 12.11 -3.37
CA PHE A 54 0.59 11.09 -2.97
C PHE A 54 1.67 10.94 -4.04
N ASN A 55 2.92 10.89 -3.59
CA ASN A 55 4.09 10.69 -4.44
C ASN A 55 4.87 9.50 -3.89
N GLY A 56 4.80 8.36 -4.57
CA GLY A 56 5.40 7.12 -4.11
C GLY A 56 4.87 5.89 -4.84
N THR A 57 5.12 4.73 -4.28
CA THR A 57 4.67 3.44 -4.83
C THR A 57 3.55 2.87 -3.98
N LEU A 58 2.46 2.47 -4.62
CA LEU A 58 1.36 1.71 -4.02
C LEU A 58 1.53 0.23 -4.36
N ARG A 59 1.16 -0.64 -3.42
CA ARG A 59 1.00 -2.07 -3.70
C ARG A 59 -0.48 -2.35 -3.93
N LEU A 60 -0.85 -2.62 -5.17
CA LEU A 60 -2.21 -3.00 -5.54
C LEU A 60 -2.35 -4.51 -5.36
N MET A 61 -3.37 -4.94 -4.60
CA MET A 61 -3.64 -6.35 -4.32
C MET A 61 -5.07 -6.67 -4.74
N ALA A 62 -5.27 -7.84 -5.34
CA ALA A 62 -6.58 -8.35 -5.69
C ALA A 62 -6.72 -9.81 -5.26
N VAL A 63 -7.88 -10.16 -4.73
CA VAL A 63 -8.25 -11.53 -4.36
C VAL A 63 -9.59 -11.85 -5.01
N ALA A 64 -9.63 -12.96 -5.74
CA ALA A 64 -10.83 -13.49 -6.37
C ALA A 64 -11.19 -14.84 -5.74
N VAL A 65 -12.48 -15.07 -5.51
CA VAL A 65 -13.00 -16.28 -4.88
C VAL A 65 -14.31 -16.71 -5.53
N THR A 66 -14.46 -18.01 -5.71
CA THR A 66 -15.72 -18.69 -6.05
C THR A 66 -15.98 -19.80 -5.02
N ALA A 67 -17.05 -20.59 -5.18
CA ALA A 67 -17.32 -21.70 -4.24
C ALA A 67 -16.17 -22.71 -4.15
N ASP A 68 -15.51 -22.98 -5.29
CA ASP A 68 -14.52 -24.06 -5.41
C ASP A 68 -13.09 -23.56 -5.70
N ASN A 69 -12.92 -22.28 -6.07
CA ASN A 69 -11.63 -21.74 -6.50
C ASN A 69 -11.31 -20.42 -5.79
N TYR A 70 -10.01 -20.14 -5.65
CA TYR A 70 -9.52 -18.86 -5.17
C TYR A 70 -8.23 -18.47 -5.91
N GLY A 71 -7.96 -17.17 -5.99
CA GLY A 71 -6.75 -16.64 -6.59
C GLY A 71 -6.41 -15.28 -5.98
N SER A 72 -5.11 -14.96 -5.94
CA SER A 72 -4.62 -13.67 -5.46
C SER A 72 -3.46 -13.20 -6.32
N THR A 73 -3.37 -11.90 -6.54
CA THR A 73 -2.24 -11.27 -7.22
C THR A 73 -1.96 -9.89 -6.62
N ASP A 74 -0.72 -9.44 -6.76
CA ASP A 74 -0.33 -8.09 -6.40
C ASP A 74 0.69 -7.50 -7.37
N THR A 75 0.69 -6.18 -7.46
CA THR A 75 1.59 -5.42 -8.32
C THR A 75 1.95 -4.08 -7.69
N GLU A 76 3.13 -3.56 -8.03
CA GLU A 76 3.56 -2.22 -7.66
C GLU A 76 3.08 -1.20 -8.69
N MET A 77 2.51 -0.10 -8.22
CA MET A 77 2.03 1.01 -9.04
C MET A 77 2.67 2.32 -8.57
N VAL A 78 3.42 2.97 -9.46
CA VAL A 78 4.04 4.27 -9.17
C VAL A 78 3.02 5.37 -9.36
N VAL A 79 2.84 6.19 -8.33
CA VAL A 79 2.00 7.39 -8.34
C VAL A 79 2.93 8.60 -8.21
N ALA A 80 2.95 9.42 -9.26
CA ALA A 80 3.76 10.63 -9.30
C ALA A 80 2.88 11.81 -9.70
N ALA A 81 2.91 12.86 -8.89
CA ALA A 81 2.35 14.14 -9.25
C ALA A 81 3.17 14.76 -10.40
N PRO A 82 2.52 15.38 -11.39
CA PRO A 82 3.23 16.15 -12.40
C PRO A 82 4.01 17.30 -11.74
N ILE A 83 5.11 17.71 -12.37
CA ILE A 83 5.97 18.81 -11.90
C ILE A 83 5.14 20.01 -11.44
N ARG A 84 5.23 20.31 -10.13
CA ARG A 84 4.57 21.50 -9.55
C ARG A 84 5.38 22.72 -9.96
N TRP A 85 4.84 23.53 -10.87
CA TRP A 85 5.39 24.86 -11.14
C TRP A 85 5.22 25.73 -9.89
N THR A 86 6.29 25.89 -9.13
CA THR A 86 6.38 26.95 -8.12
C THR A 86 6.98 28.18 -8.81
N SER A 87 6.17 29.22 -9.01
CA SER A 87 6.64 30.51 -9.54
C SER A 87 7.77 31.04 -8.66
N PRO A 88 8.91 31.48 -9.22
CA PRO A 88 9.85 32.30 -8.47
C PRO A 88 9.20 33.65 -8.19
N THR A 89 9.34 34.14 -6.95
CA THR A 89 9.11 35.55 -6.60
C THR A 89 10.44 36.28 -6.70
#